data_AF-A0A3D8LA04-F1
#
_entry.id   AF-A0A3D8LA04-F1
#
_cell.length_a   1.000
_cell.length_b   1.000
_cell.length_c   1.000
_cell.angle_alpha   90.00
_cell.angle_beta   90.00
_cell.angle_gamma   90.00
#
_symmetry.space_group_name_H-M   'P 1'
#
loop_
_entity.id
_entity.type
_entity.pdbx_description
1 polymer ?
#
loop_
_entity_poly.entity_id
_entity_poly.type
_entity_poly.pdbx_seq_one_letter_code
_entity_poly.pdbx_strand_id
1 'polypeptide(L)'
;MGSTGSGGEFEDLCQQYETWIHAYVSAHFDSPLYHIWLSDSTDERDRTDKFILSKDNKIVTATTPMRLLNALKDLEIPFPDNEKTKEWLIRAFLSDPAPSIVYDIKLIEASILAKDMSQDFIEEAVNFINLFGDLGHQLGNEELIDLTYDNSVRDLWDFFYDNTFWPRWGHEDTFDESKVPAFEPDYEELKEDFDVLIQEFESRFDIR
;
A
#
# COMPACT_ATOMS: atom_id res chain seq x y z
N MET A 1 12.80 -5.85 -3.09
CA MET A 1 12.24 -6.31 -4.40
C MET A 1 12.47 -7.81 -4.56
N GLY A 2 11.63 -8.63 -3.93
CA GLY A 2 11.64 -10.08 -4.12
C GLY A 2 10.76 -10.47 -5.30
N SER A 3 11.33 -10.52 -6.51
CA SER A 3 10.69 -11.18 -7.65
C SER A 3 10.97 -12.68 -7.56
N THR A 4 9.99 -13.45 -7.08
CA THR A 4 9.98 -14.90 -7.27
C THR A 4 8.57 -15.40 -7.51
N GLY A 5 8.24 -15.62 -8.79
CA GLY A 5 7.14 -16.50 -9.19
C GLY A 5 6.32 -15.95 -10.35
N SER A 6 6.70 -16.28 -11.59
CA SER A 6 5.89 -16.20 -12.82
C SER A 6 4.81 -15.11 -12.82
N GLY A 7 5.18 -13.88 -13.17
CA GLY A 7 4.19 -12.84 -13.46
C GLY A 7 3.19 -13.40 -14.49
N GLY A 8 1.96 -13.63 -14.05
CA GLY A 8 0.91 -14.12 -14.94
C GLY A 8 0.55 -13.04 -15.95
N GLU A 9 -0.29 -13.39 -16.94
CA GLU A 9 -0.78 -12.42 -17.94
C GLU A 9 -1.39 -11.15 -17.31
N PHE A 10 -1.92 -11.26 -16.08
CA PHE A 10 -2.45 -10.13 -15.32
C PHE A 10 -1.36 -9.20 -14.75
N GLU A 11 -0.24 -9.74 -14.28
CA GLU A 11 0.86 -8.92 -13.74
C GLU A 11 1.52 -8.11 -14.86
N ASP A 12 1.75 -8.73 -16.01
CA ASP A 12 2.25 -8.04 -17.22
C ASP A 12 1.29 -6.93 -17.65
N LEU A 13 -0.03 -7.16 -17.54
CA LEU A 13 -1.05 -6.14 -17.80
C LEU A 13 -0.96 -4.99 -16.80
N CYS A 14 -0.84 -5.27 -15.49
CA CYS A 14 -0.68 -4.26 -14.46
C CYS A 14 0.57 -3.40 -14.70
N GLN A 15 1.70 -4.03 -15.02
CA GLN A 15 2.94 -3.33 -15.32
C GLN A 15 2.84 -2.48 -16.60
N GLN A 16 2.16 -2.96 -17.64
CA GLN A 16 1.96 -2.22 -18.88
C GLN A 16 1.18 -0.92 -18.65
N TYR A 17 0.19 -0.96 -17.77
CA TYR A 17 -0.74 0.14 -17.52
C TYR A 17 -0.44 0.91 -16.23
N GLU A 18 0.60 0.53 -15.50
CA GLU A 18 0.99 1.13 -14.22
C GLU A 18 -0.20 1.19 -13.24
N THR A 19 -1.00 0.12 -13.20
CA THR A 19 -2.23 0.02 -12.41
C THR A 19 -2.32 -1.37 -11.77
N TRP A 20 -2.41 -1.43 -10.45
CA TRP A 20 -2.34 -2.67 -9.68
C TRP A 20 -3.54 -2.84 -8.75
N ILE A 21 -3.84 -4.10 -8.42
CA ILE A 21 -4.78 -4.44 -7.36
C ILE A 21 -3.96 -4.74 -6.11
N HIS A 22 -4.25 -4.06 -5.01
CA HIS A 22 -3.67 -4.36 -3.71
C HIS A 22 -4.71 -5.03 -2.82
N ALA A 23 -4.27 -5.95 -1.97
CA ALA A 23 -5.10 -6.55 -0.93
C ALA A 23 -4.74 -5.96 0.45
N TYR A 24 -5.74 -5.75 1.29
CA TYR A 24 -5.62 -5.22 2.64
C TYR A 24 -6.27 -6.22 3.61
N VAL A 25 -5.47 -6.75 4.54
CA VAL A 25 -5.88 -7.79 5.48
C VAL A 25 -5.80 -7.24 6.90
N SER A 26 -6.94 -6.98 7.51
CA SER A 26 -7.05 -6.43 8.87
C SER A 26 -7.99 -7.28 9.72
N ALA A 27 -7.81 -7.23 11.05
CA ALA A 27 -8.70 -7.87 12.01
C ALA A 27 -10.07 -7.18 12.12
N HIS A 28 -10.19 -5.94 11.61
CA HIS A 28 -11.43 -5.16 11.64
C HIS A 28 -12.44 -5.56 10.56
N PHE A 29 -12.04 -6.43 9.61
CA PHE A 29 -12.91 -6.92 8.55
C PHE A 29 -12.96 -8.46 8.50
N ASP A 30 -14.12 -9.01 8.18
CA ASP A 30 -14.33 -10.47 8.05
C ASP A 30 -13.58 -11.10 6.87
N SER A 31 -13.19 -10.29 5.89
CA SER A 31 -12.50 -10.70 4.67
C SER A 31 -11.52 -9.62 4.21
N PRO A 32 -10.47 -9.99 3.44
CA PRO A 32 -9.60 -9.01 2.80
C PRO A 32 -10.39 -8.01 1.96
N LEU A 33 -9.93 -6.75 1.94
CA LEU A 33 -10.42 -5.71 1.07
C LEU A 33 -9.42 -5.46 -0.04
N TYR A 34 -9.91 -5.24 -1.25
CA TYR A 34 -9.10 -5.00 -2.44
C TYR A 34 -9.33 -3.58 -2.93
N HIS A 35 -8.26 -2.87 -3.30
CA HIS A 35 -8.30 -1.53 -3.87
C HIS A 35 -7.36 -1.42 -5.07
N ILE A 36 -7.49 -0.33 -5.83
CA ILE A 36 -6.58 0.01 -6.92
C ILE A 36 -5.57 1.04 -6.44
N TRP A 37 -4.31 0.81 -6.79
CA TRP A 37 -3.19 1.74 -6.69
C TRP A 37 -2.54 1.85 -8.08
N LEU A 38 -2.24 3.06 -8.53
CA LEU A 38 -1.73 3.31 -9.88
C LEU A 38 -0.79 4.52 -9.90
N SER A 39 0.17 4.53 -10.81
CA SER A 39 1.05 5.69 -11.00
C SER A 39 0.46 6.65 -12.03
N ASP A 40 0.13 7.89 -11.64
CA ASP A 40 -0.42 8.88 -12.58
C ASP A 40 0.71 9.54 -13.37
N SER A 41 1.07 8.91 -14.47
CA SER A 41 2.12 9.41 -15.38
C SER A 41 1.68 10.60 -16.25
N THR A 42 0.39 10.95 -16.25
CA THR A 42 -0.19 11.92 -17.20
C THR A 42 -0.12 13.37 -16.73
N ASP A 43 -0.09 13.60 -15.42
CA ASP A 43 0.15 14.93 -14.87
C ASP A 43 1.65 15.15 -14.63
N GLU A 44 2.30 15.90 -15.54
CA GLU A 44 3.72 16.25 -15.39
C GLU A 44 4.03 17.06 -14.12
N ARG A 45 3.01 17.62 -13.44
CA ARG A 45 3.16 18.39 -12.20
C ARG A 45 2.86 17.59 -10.95
N ASP A 46 2.16 16.47 -11.11
CA ASP A 46 1.68 15.63 -10.01
C ASP A 46 1.78 14.15 -10.41
N ARG A 47 3.03 13.70 -10.56
CA ARG A 47 3.38 12.28 -10.76
C ARG A 47 3.43 11.56 -9.42
N THR A 48 2.31 11.58 -8.72
CA THR A 48 2.12 10.83 -7.49
C THR A 48 1.37 9.55 -7.78
N ASP A 49 1.58 8.56 -6.92
CA ASP A 49 0.80 7.35 -6.93
C ASP A 49 -0.58 7.63 -6.34
N LYS A 50 -1.61 7.00 -6.90
CA LYS A 50 -3.01 7.36 -6.67
C LYS A 50 -3.88 6.13 -6.43
N PHE A 51 -4.87 6.33 -5.59
CA PHE A 51 -6.04 5.48 -5.43
C PHE A 51 -7.17 5.91 -6.36
N ILE A 52 -8.06 4.96 -6.69
CA ILE A 52 -9.38 5.32 -7.20
C ILE A 52 -10.29 5.68 -6.03
N LEU A 53 -10.66 6.96 -5.95
CA LEU A 53 -11.50 7.50 -4.88
C LEU A 53 -12.95 7.66 -5.35
N SER A 54 -13.91 7.52 -4.45
CA SER A 54 -15.32 7.85 -4.70
C SER A 54 -15.54 9.37 -4.72
N LYS A 55 -16.78 9.81 -4.99
CA LYS A 55 -17.17 11.23 -4.94
C LYS A 55 -16.97 11.87 -3.56
N ASP A 56 -16.90 11.06 -2.50
CA ASP A 56 -16.69 11.51 -1.12
C ASP A 56 -15.22 11.38 -0.67
N ASN A 57 -14.28 11.26 -1.63
CA ASN A 57 -12.84 11.11 -1.38
C ASN A 57 -12.50 9.88 -0.52
N LYS A 58 -13.24 8.79 -0.70
CA LYS A 58 -12.98 7.49 -0.06
C LYS A 58 -12.40 6.49 -1.04
N ILE A 59 -11.45 5.67 -0.63
CA ILE A 59 -10.86 4.62 -1.47
C ILE A 59 -11.95 3.61 -1.82
N VAL A 60 -12.18 3.40 -3.11
CA VAL A 60 -13.11 2.37 -3.57
C VAL A 60 -12.50 1.01 -3.29
N THR A 61 -13.19 0.21 -2.48
CA THR A 61 -12.74 -1.12 -2.07
C THR A 61 -13.83 -2.17 -2.33
N ALA A 62 -13.44 -3.44 -2.46
CA ALA A 62 -14.37 -4.56 -2.47
C ALA A 62 -13.76 -5.82 -1.85
N THR A 63 -14.59 -6.80 -1.53
CA THR A 63 -14.17 -8.06 -0.88
C THR A 63 -13.54 -9.10 -1.81
N THR A 64 -13.53 -8.85 -3.12
CA THR A 64 -12.82 -9.67 -4.12
C THR A 64 -12.35 -8.78 -5.28
N PRO A 65 -11.28 -9.15 -6.00
CA PRO A 65 -10.84 -8.43 -7.19
C PRO A 65 -11.96 -8.24 -8.23
N MET A 66 -12.74 -9.29 -8.52
CA MET A 66 -13.82 -9.20 -9.49
C MET A 66 -14.95 -8.26 -9.04
N ARG A 67 -15.28 -8.21 -7.75
CA ARG A 67 -16.25 -7.22 -7.23
C ARG A 67 -15.72 -5.80 -7.34
N LEU A 68 -14.41 -5.60 -7.11
CA LEU A 68 -13.76 -4.30 -7.28
C LEU A 68 -13.88 -3.82 -8.73
N LEU A 69 -13.50 -4.66 -9.71
CA LEU A 69 -13.61 -4.30 -11.13
C LEU A 69 -15.06 -3.94 -11.53
N ASN A 70 -16.05 -4.70 -11.04
CA ASN A 70 -17.46 -4.39 -11.29
C ASN A 70 -17.88 -3.04 -10.67
N ALA A 71 -17.45 -2.75 -9.43
CA ALA A 71 -17.72 -1.47 -8.79
C ALA A 71 -17.11 -0.29 -9.55
N LEU A 72 -15.89 -0.46 -10.08
CA LEU A 72 -15.22 0.56 -10.89
C LEU A 72 -15.94 0.82 -12.21
N LYS A 73 -16.45 -0.23 -12.87
CA LYS A 73 -17.19 -0.11 -14.13
C LYS A 73 -18.44 0.77 -13.99
N ASP A 74 -19.11 0.69 -12.86
CA ASP A 74 -20.33 1.45 -12.56
C ASP A 74 -20.03 2.84 -11.96
N LEU A 75 -18.75 3.19 -11.78
CA LEU A 75 -18.34 4.44 -11.14
C LEU A 75 -18.43 5.61 -12.13
N GLU A 76 -19.38 6.51 -11.88
CA GLU A 76 -19.59 7.72 -12.70
C GLU A 76 -18.66 8.88 -12.29
N ILE A 77 -17.35 8.62 -12.29
CA ILE A 77 -16.32 9.64 -12.07
C ILE A 77 -15.14 9.41 -13.04
N PRO A 78 -14.35 10.45 -13.36
CA PRO A 78 -13.08 10.26 -14.05
C PRO A 78 -12.09 9.48 -13.19
N PHE A 79 -11.36 8.54 -13.80
CA PHE A 79 -10.23 7.90 -13.14
C PHE A 79 -8.97 8.76 -13.26
N PRO A 80 -8.00 8.62 -12.32
CA PRO A 80 -6.61 8.98 -12.59
C PRO A 80 -6.12 8.29 -13.88
N ASP A 81 -5.28 8.97 -14.68
CA ASP A 81 -4.87 8.50 -16.01
C ASP A 81 -6.03 7.86 -16.80
N ASN A 82 -7.11 8.64 -16.99
CA ASN A 82 -8.43 8.09 -17.34
C ASN A 82 -8.44 7.19 -18.60
N GLU A 83 -7.57 7.41 -19.57
CA GLU A 83 -7.48 6.57 -20.76
C GLU A 83 -6.83 5.22 -20.45
N LYS A 84 -5.63 5.23 -19.84
CA LYS A 84 -4.93 3.99 -19.47
C LYS A 84 -5.74 3.17 -18.48
N THR A 85 -6.31 3.79 -17.44
CA THR A 85 -7.07 3.09 -16.41
C THR A 85 -8.32 2.43 -16.99
N LYS A 86 -9.00 3.06 -17.96
CA LYS A 86 -10.14 2.44 -18.64
C LYS A 86 -9.73 1.26 -19.52
N GLU A 87 -8.62 1.38 -20.24
CA GLU A 87 -8.10 0.27 -21.05
C GLU A 87 -7.66 -0.90 -20.18
N TRP A 88 -6.95 -0.62 -19.08
CA TRP A 88 -6.59 -1.60 -18.07
C TRP A 88 -7.82 -2.31 -17.53
N LEU A 89 -8.86 -1.57 -17.11
CA LEU A 89 -10.09 -2.13 -16.55
C LEU A 89 -10.77 -3.08 -17.53
N ILE A 90 -10.87 -2.71 -18.82
CA ILE A 90 -11.46 -3.58 -19.86
C ILE A 90 -10.69 -4.90 -19.99
N ARG A 91 -9.35 -4.84 -19.97
CA ARG A 91 -8.50 -6.03 -20.11
C ARG A 91 -8.47 -6.87 -18.83
N ALA A 92 -8.49 -6.23 -17.67
CA ALA A 92 -8.49 -6.88 -16.36
C ALA A 92 -9.70 -7.82 -16.19
N PHE A 93 -10.86 -7.47 -16.74
CA PHE A 93 -12.04 -8.36 -16.76
C PHE A 93 -11.86 -9.64 -17.57
N LEU A 94 -10.94 -9.63 -18.53
CA LEU A 94 -10.66 -10.77 -19.42
C LEU A 94 -9.50 -11.64 -18.90
N SER A 95 -8.83 -11.18 -17.84
CA SER A 95 -7.75 -11.87 -17.16
C SER A 95 -8.25 -12.55 -15.88
N ASP A 96 -7.36 -13.24 -15.16
CA ASP A 96 -7.61 -13.71 -13.79
C ASP A 96 -7.05 -12.67 -12.80
N PRO A 97 -7.86 -11.68 -12.35
CA PRO A 97 -7.34 -10.58 -11.56
C PRO A 97 -6.93 -11.04 -10.15
N ALA A 98 -5.69 -10.75 -9.80
CA ALA A 98 -5.07 -11.10 -8.52
C ALA A 98 -4.37 -9.88 -7.90
N PRO A 99 -4.23 -9.80 -6.58
CA PRO A 99 -3.46 -8.73 -5.96
C PRO A 99 -1.97 -8.87 -6.27
N SER A 100 -1.28 -7.76 -6.55
CA SER A 100 0.18 -7.70 -6.68
C SER A 100 0.89 -7.63 -5.33
N ILE A 101 0.28 -6.94 -4.36
CA ILE A 101 0.76 -6.77 -2.99
C ILE A 101 -0.36 -7.08 -2.01
N VAL A 102 0.00 -7.70 -0.89
CA VAL A 102 -0.89 -7.94 0.25
C VAL A 102 -0.33 -7.16 1.43
N TYR A 103 -1.12 -6.21 1.94
CA TYR A 103 -0.83 -5.48 3.17
C TYR A 103 -1.44 -6.25 4.34
N ASP A 104 -0.62 -6.96 5.12
CA ASP A 104 -1.04 -7.75 6.28
C ASP A 104 -0.96 -6.93 7.57
N ILE A 105 -2.02 -6.18 7.83
CA ILE A 105 -2.13 -5.35 9.04
C ILE A 105 -2.18 -6.22 10.30
N LYS A 106 -2.69 -7.45 10.21
CA LYS A 106 -2.67 -8.38 11.35
C LYS A 106 -1.25 -8.74 11.74
N LEU A 107 -0.35 -8.89 10.76
CA LEU A 107 1.07 -9.10 11.03
C LEU A 107 1.66 -7.89 11.75
N ILE A 108 1.39 -6.67 11.28
CA ILE A 108 1.87 -5.42 11.90
C ILE A 108 1.42 -5.36 13.37
N GLU A 109 0.12 -5.47 13.63
CA GLU A 109 -0.46 -5.39 14.98
C GLU A 109 0.10 -6.49 15.90
N ALA A 110 0.18 -7.73 15.41
CA ALA A 110 0.68 -8.86 16.19
C ALA A 110 2.17 -8.72 16.52
N SER A 111 2.97 -8.20 15.59
CA SER A 111 4.41 -8.03 15.75
C SER A 111 4.74 -6.94 16.76
N ILE A 112 4.04 -5.80 16.70
CA ILE A 112 4.19 -4.73 17.70
C ILE A 112 3.84 -5.25 19.10
N LEU A 113 2.72 -5.97 19.23
CA LEU A 113 2.29 -6.54 20.53
C LEU A 113 3.29 -7.58 21.06
N ALA A 114 3.83 -8.42 20.18
CA ALA A 114 4.82 -9.43 20.52
C ALA A 114 6.23 -8.85 20.74
N LYS A 115 6.43 -7.57 20.40
CA LYS A 115 7.74 -6.91 20.35
C LYS A 115 8.72 -7.59 19.38
N ASP A 116 8.17 -8.12 18.29
CA ASP A 116 8.93 -8.79 17.23
C ASP A 116 9.27 -7.78 16.12
N MET A 117 10.51 -7.31 16.12
CA MET A 117 11.04 -6.34 15.14
C MET A 117 11.81 -7.06 14.02
N SER A 118 11.25 -8.17 13.52
CA SER A 118 11.81 -8.92 12.40
C SER A 118 11.86 -8.08 11.12
N GLN A 119 12.76 -8.43 10.18
CA GLN A 119 12.84 -7.71 8.90
C GLN A 119 11.52 -7.78 8.12
N ASP A 120 10.82 -8.92 8.18
CA ASP A 120 9.51 -9.09 7.54
C ASP A 120 8.48 -8.09 8.11
N PHE A 121 8.44 -7.91 9.44
CA PHE A 121 7.60 -6.87 10.05
C PHE A 121 7.99 -5.47 9.58
N ILE A 122 9.28 -5.13 9.61
CA ILE A 122 9.75 -3.77 9.27
C ILE A 122 9.42 -3.45 7.81
N GLU A 123 9.66 -4.37 6.87
CA GLU A 123 9.35 -4.17 5.45
C GLU A 123 7.83 -4.02 5.25
N GLU A 124 7.02 -4.88 5.88
CA GLU A 124 5.56 -4.81 5.81
C GLU A 124 5.01 -3.49 6.36
N ALA A 125 5.50 -3.08 7.53
CA ALA A 125 5.12 -1.85 8.19
C ALA A 125 5.47 -0.61 7.35
N VAL A 126 6.68 -0.56 6.79
CA VAL A 126 7.10 0.55 5.91
C VAL A 126 6.33 0.58 4.60
N ASN A 127 6.01 -0.58 4.02
CA ASN A 127 5.12 -0.64 2.85
C ASN A 127 3.75 -0.02 3.16
N PHE A 128 3.16 -0.32 4.33
CA PHE A 128 1.90 0.30 4.75
C PHE A 128 2.03 1.81 5.01
N ILE A 129 3.11 2.26 5.64
CA ILE A 129 3.39 3.69 5.86
C ILE A 129 3.45 4.44 4.53
N ASN A 130 4.14 3.89 3.53
CA ASN A 130 4.22 4.48 2.19
C ASN A 130 2.83 4.54 1.53
N LEU A 131 2.06 3.44 1.58
CA LEU A 131 0.70 3.39 1.05
C LEU A 131 -0.22 4.46 1.70
N PHE A 132 -0.08 4.67 3.01
CA PHE A 132 -0.81 5.70 3.74
C PHE A 132 -0.37 7.12 3.31
N GLY A 133 0.94 7.33 3.17
CA GLY A 133 1.51 8.59 2.66
C GLY A 133 0.98 8.97 1.28
N ASP A 134 0.89 8.01 0.36
CA ASP A 134 0.31 8.21 -0.97
C ASP A 134 -1.12 8.77 -0.91
N LEU A 135 -1.93 8.27 0.03
CA LEU A 135 -3.30 8.76 0.25
C LEU A 135 -3.29 10.20 0.76
N GLY A 136 -2.44 10.50 1.74
CA GLY A 136 -2.29 11.86 2.30
C GLY A 136 -1.92 12.87 1.22
N HIS A 137 -0.94 12.52 0.38
CA HIS A 137 -0.49 13.35 -0.75
C HIS A 137 -1.57 13.51 -1.81
N GLN A 138 -2.24 12.43 -2.24
CA GLN A 138 -3.32 12.51 -3.23
C GLN A 138 -4.46 13.41 -2.76
N LEU A 139 -4.81 13.36 -1.48
CA LEU A 139 -5.86 14.19 -0.90
C LEU A 139 -5.42 15.63 -0.62
N GLY A 140 -4.11 15.91 -0.65
CA GLY A 140 -3.54 17.18 -0.19
C GLY A 140 -3.89 17.46 1.27
N ASN A 141 -3.96 16.42 2.10
CA ASN A 141 -4.37 16.52 3.50
C ASN A 141 -3.14 16.49 4.41
N GLU A 142 -2.68 17.67 4.81
CA GLU A 142 -1.52 17.83 5.71
C GLU A 142 -1.69 17.09 7.03
N GLU A 143 -2.91 16.97 7.58
CA GLU A 143 -3.13 16.21 8.82
C GLU A 143 -2.83 14.72 8.63
N LEU A 144 -3.16 14.14 7.48
CA LEU A 144 -2.81 12.74 7.17
C LEU A 144 -1.31 12.60 6.89
N ILE A 145 -0.74 13.57 6.18
CA ILE A 145 0.70 13.57 5.88
C ILE A 145 1.48 13.59 7.20
N ASP A 146 1.13 14.50 8.11
CA ASP A 146 1.78 14.68 9.42
C ASP A 146 1.73 13.43 10.31
N LEU A 147 0.72 12.55 10.16
CA LEU A 147 0.70 11.27 10.89
C LEU A 147 1.86 10.34 10.53
N THR A 148 2.57 10.60 9.42
CA THR A 148 3.77 9.85 9.02
C THR A 148 5.08 10.59 9.32
N TYR A 149 5.00 11.76 9.98
CA TYR A 149 6.13 12.62 10.32
C TYR A 149 6.19 12.90 11.82
N ASP A 150 7.41 12.95 12.37
CA ASP A 150 7.68 13.35 13.77
C ASP A 150 7.04 12.45 14.85
N ASN A 151 7.09 11.13 14.63
CA ASN A 151 6.59 10.12 15.57
C ASN A 151 7.34 8.79 15.42
N SER A 152 6.97 7.77 16.20
CA SER A 152 7.68 6.49 16.22
C SER A 152 7.53 5.68 14.91
N VAL A 153 6.45 5.93 14.16
CA VAL A 153 6.25 5.43 12.79
C VAL A 153 7.32 5.99 11.85
N ARG A 154 7.66 7.28 11.98
CA ARG A 154 8.74 7.90 11.21
C ARG A 154 10.10 7.29 11.54
N ASP A 155 10.38 7.02 12.82
CA ASP A 155 11.63 6.38 13.23
C ASP A 155 11.80 4.99 12.62
N LEU A 156 10.72 4.20 12.56
CA LEU A 156 10.72 2.90 11.89
C LEU A 156 10.99 3.03 10.38
N TRP A 157 10.36 4.02 9.74
CA TRP A 157 10.58 4.32 8.32
C TRP A 157 12.04 4.71 8.05
N ASP A 158 12.59 5.65 8.81
CA ASP A 158 13.97 6.11 8.67
C ASP A 158 14.96 4.96 8.94
N PHE A 159 14.68 4.15 9.96
CA PHE A 159 15.48 2.97 10.26
C PHE A 159 15.55 2.02 9.06
N PHE A 160 14.42 1.66 8.46
CA PHE A 160 14.39 0.76 7.30
C PHE A 160 15.17 1.32 6.13
N TYR A 161 14.99 2.60 5.81
CA TYR A 161 15.69 3.19 4.67
C TYR A 161 17.20 3.26 4.88
N ASP A 162 17.64 3.68 6.07
CA ASP A 162 19.05 3.88 6.39
C ASP A 162 19.81 2.57 6.60
N ASN A 163 19.15 1.53 7.13
CA ASN A 163 19.81 0.29 7.54
C ASN A 163 19.51 -0.91 6.63
N THR A 164 18.42 -0.88 5.87
CA THR A 164 18.00 -1.98 5.00
C THR A 164 17.93 -1.55 3.54
N PHE A 165 17.07 -0.60 3.17
CA PHE A 165 16.81 -0.28 1.76
C PHE A 165 18.03 0.27 1.02
N TRP A 166 18.60 1.39 1.49
CA TRP A 166 19.74 2.01 0.80
C TRP A 166 21.01 1.14 0.83
N PRO A 167 21.36 0.49 1.96
CA PRO A 167 22.51 -0.40 1.99
C PRO A 167 22.36 -1.64 1.09
N ARG A 168 21.14 -2.14 0.89
CA ARG A 168 20.84 -3.26 0.00
C ARG A 168 20.83 -2.83 -1.48
N TRP A 169 20.45 -1.58 -1.76
CA TRP A 169 20.30 -1.07 -3.12
C TRP A 169 21.59 -1.21 -3.94
N GLY A 170 21.53 -1.95 -5.05
CA GLY A 170 22.69 -2.21 -5.92
C GLY A 170 23.73 -3.18 -5.34
N HIS A 171 23.48 -3.74 -4.15
CA HIS A 171 24.36 -4.65 -3.42
C HIS A 171 23.64 -5.91 -2.92
N GLU A 172 22.50 -6.26 -3.54
CA GLU A 172 21.59 -7.34 -3.13
C GLU A 172 22.30 -8.67 -2.86
N ASP A 173 23.20 -9.10 -3.75
CA ASP A 173 23.94 -10.37 -3.63
C ASP A 173 24.96 -10.40 -2.48
N THR A 174 25.29 -9.24 -1.91
CA THR A 174 26.32 -9.07 -0.89
C THR A 174 25.81 -8.46 0.42
N PHE A 175 24.54 -8.06 0.44
CA PHE A 175 23.89 -7.52 1.61
C PHE A 175 23.71 -8.63 2.65
N ASP A 176 24.16 -8.36 3.87
CA ASP A 176 24.12 -9.34 4.96
C ASP A 176 23.12 -8.85 6.01
N GLU A 177 21.91 -9.40 5.94
CA GLU A 177 20.81 -9.07 6.87
C GLU A 177 21.20 -9.28 8.33
N SER A 178 22.14 -10.19 8.62
CA SER A 178 22.61 -10.40 10.00
C SER A 178 23.44 -9.23 10.57
N LYS A 179 23.85 -8.28 9.71
CA LYS A 179 24.55 -7.06 10.12
C LYS A 179 23.62 -5.88 10.35
N VAL A 180 22.34 -5.99 10.01
CA VAL A 180 21.37 -4.92 10.28
C VAL A 180 21.22 -4.79 11.80
N PRO A 181 21.40 -3.59 12.38
CA PRO A 181 21.22 -3.40 13.81
C PRO A 181 19.79 -3.74 14.24
N ALA A 182 19.58 -4.05 15.52
CA ALA A 182 18.22 -4.21 16.03
C ALA A 182 17.52 -2.84 16.09
N PHE A 183 16.26 -2.79 15.68
CA PHE A 183 15.39 -1.65 15.93
C PHE A 183 14.70 -1.82 17.29
N GLU A 184 14.88 -0.86 18.20
CA GLU A 184 14.34 -0.89 19.55
C GLU A 184 13.52 0.39 19.83
N PRO A 185 12.26 0.45 19.38
CA PRO A 185 11.40 1.62 19.58
C PRO A 185 10.79 1.66 20.99
N ASP A 186 10.14 2.78 21.33
CA ASP A 186 9.10 2.76 22.34
C ASP A 186 7.89 2.00 21.78
N TYR A 187 7.65 0.79 22.29
CA TYR A 187 6.60 -0.09 21.79
C TYR A 187 5.19 0.42 22.11
N GLU A 188 5.01 1.20 23.17
CA GLU A 188 3.69 1.76 23.50
C GLU A 188 3.37 2.88 22.52
N GLU A 189 4.32 3.79 22.27
CA GLU A 189 4.19 4.87 21.28
C GLU A 189 3.99 4.31 19.86
N LEU A 190 4.80 3.33 19.45
CA LEU A 190 4.65 2.67 18.14
C LEU A 190 3.28 2.03 17.95
N LYS A 191 2.75 1.43 19.00
CA LYS A 191 1.41 0.86 18.95
C LYS A 191 0.35 1.95 18.80
N GLU A 192 0.45 3.03 19.58
CA GLU A 192 -0.51 4.15 19.51
C GLU A 192 -0.49 4.82 18.14
N ASP A 193 0.69 5.06 17.57
CA ASP A 193 0.82 5.66 16.24
C ASP A 193 0.24 4.75 15.15
N PHE A 194 0.56 3.45 15.14
CA PHE A 194 0.00 2.51 14.17
C PHE A 194 -1.52 2.37 14.30
N ASP A 195 -2.05 2.31 15.52
CA ASP A 195 -3.50 2.28 15.76
C ASP A 195 -4.20 3.48 15.09
N VAL A 196 -3.61 4.68 15.21
CA VAL A 196 -4.14 5.90 14.58
C VAL A 196 -4.06 5.82 13.05
N LEU A 197 -2.92 5.41 12.48
CA LEU A 197 -2.76 5.25 11.03
C LEU A 197 -3.78 4.26 10.45
N ILE A 198 -3.90 3.08 11.08
CA ILE A 198 -4.83 2.04 10.66
C ILE A 198 -6.27 2.57 10.71
N GLN A 199 -6.66 3.18 11.83
CA GLN A 199 -8.01 3.72 12.00
C GLN A 199 -8.32 4.79 10.95
N GLU A 200 -7.41 5.73 10.71
CA GLU A 200 -7.60 6.78 9.71
C GLU A 200 -7.70 6.19 8.30
N PHE A 201 -6.83 5.24 7.94
CA PHE A 201 -6.85 4.60 6.61
C PHE A 201 -8.17 3.87 6.37
N GLU A 202 -8.58 3.03 7.32
CA GLU A 202 -9.81 2.23 7.21
C GLU A 202 -11.07 3.10 7.20
N SER A 203 -11.06 4.26 7.88
CA SER A 203 -12.19 5.21 7.84
C SER A 203 -12.47 5.76 6.43
N ARG A 204 -11.45 5.72 5.56
CA ARG A 204 -11.50 6.16 4.17
C ARG A 204 -11.93 5.06 3.21
N PHE A 205 -12.23 3.85 3.67
CA PHE A 205 -12.75 2.82 2.77
C PHE A 205 -14.22 3.07 2.44
N ASP A 206 -14.53 2.91 1.16
CA ASP A 206 -15.86 2.83 0.59
C ASP A 206 -16.04 1.41 0.03
N ILE A 207 -16.63 0.55 0.85
CA ILE A 207 -16.74 -0.89 0.60
C ILE A 207 -17.96 -1.18 -0.30
N ARG A 208 -17.72 -1.81 -1.45
CA ARG A 208 -18.72 -2.11 -2.50
C ARG A 208 -19.08 -3.61 -2.59
#